data_AF-A0A438JNH6-F1
#
_entry.id   AF-A0A438JNH6-F1
#
_cell.length_a   1.000
_cell.length_b   1.000
_cell.length_c   1.000
_cell.angle_alpha   90.00
_cell.angle_beta   90.00
_cell.angle_gamma   90.00
#
_symmetry.space_group_name_H-M   'P 1'
#
loop_
_entity.id
_entity.type
_entity.pdbx_description
1 polymer ?
#
loop_
_entity_poly.entity_id
_entity_poly.type
_entity_poly.pdbx_seq_one_letter_code
_entity_poly.pdbx_strand_id
1 'polypeptide(L)'
;MYLLVLNDCHLGQEYIARIEEAKKYDHRLLGVKQELFFCHPLSPGSWFFLPHGGRIYNKLMEFIKAQYKERGYHEVFSPTMYNMQLWETSGHAANYKENMFVFEVEKQEFGLKPMNCPGHCLMFEHRVRSYRELPLRLADFGVLHRNEASGALTGLTRVRRFQQDDAHIFCRESQIKDEVMGVLEFINYAYNIFGFTYELKLSTVCI
;
A
#
# COMPACT_ATOMS: atom_id res chain seq x y z
N MET A 1 29.13 -0.38 -8.82
CA MET A 1 29.67 -1.59 -9.47
C MET A 1 29.17 -2.78 -8.65
N TYR A 2 28.32 -3.63 -9.22
CA TYR A 2 27.91 -4.89 -8.57
C TYR A 2 28.87 -5.97 -9.05
N LEU A 3 29.62 -6.60 -8.13
CA LEU A 3 30.50 -7.72 -8.42
C LEU A 3 29.91 -8.97 -7.77
N LEU A 4 29.65 -10.00 -8.58
CA LEU A 4 29.27 -11.32 -8.11
C LEU A 4 30.46 -12.26 -8.30
N VAL A 5 30.90 -12.89 -7.22
CA VAL A 5 31.93 -13.93 -7.23
C VAL A 5 31.25 -15.24 -6.85
N LEU A 6 31.21 -16.18 -7.79
CA LEU A 6 30.69 -17.53 -7.57
C LEU A 6 31.83 -18.53 -7.78
N ASN A 7 31.90 -19.53 -6.91
CA ASN A 7 33.00 -20.51 -6.90
C ASN A 7 32.90 -21.57 -8.02
N ASP A 8 31.79 -21.60 -8.76
CA ASP A 8 31.52 -22.57 -9.83
C ASP A 8 30.97 -21.85 -11.08
N CYS A 9 31.61 -22.12 -12.22
CA CYS A 9 31.31 -21.52 -13.52
C CYS A 9 29.93 -21.93 -14.05
N HIS A 10 29.49 -23.17 -13.82
CA HIS A 10 28.18 -23.66 -14.28
C HIS A 10 27.04 -23.01 -13.50
N LEU A 11 27.18 -22.93 -12.18
CA LEU A 11 26.25 -22.19 -11.31
C LEU A 11 26.18 -20.70 -11.69
N GLY A 12 27.29 -20.11 -12.15
CA GLY A 12 27.33 -18.75 -12.67
C GLY A 12 26.54 -18.56 -13.96
N GLN A 13 26.66 -19.49 -14.91
CA GLN A 13 25.93 -19.42 -16.18
C GLN A 13 24.43 -19.62 -16.01
N GLU A 14 24.01 -20.60 -15.21
CA GLU A 14 22.59 -20.82 -14.90
C GLU A 14 21.98 -19.62 -14.18
N TYR A 15 22.70 -19.01 -13.24
CA TYR A 15 22.26 -17.81 -12.55
C TYR A 15 22.09 -16.62 -13.50
N ILE A 16 23.06 -16.38 -14.39
CA ILE A 16 22.97 -15.33 -15.41
C ILE A 16 21.77 -15.58 -16.32
N ALA A 17 21.57 -16.82 -16.78
CA ALA A 17 20.43 -17.19 -17.62
C ALA A 17 19.09 -16.93 -16.91
N ARG A 18 18.99 -17.24 -15.61
CA ARG A 18 17.79 -16.94 -14.80
C ARG A 18 17.53 -15.44 -14.66
N ILE A 19 18.58 -14.62 -14.48
CA ILE A 19 18.46 -13.16 -14.45
C ILE A 19 17.99 -12.64 -15.81
N GLU A 20 18.57 -13.12 -16.90
CA GLU A 20 18.20 -12.71 -18.26
C GLU A 20 16.76 -13.07 -18.59
N GLU A 21 16.32 -14.27 -18.18
CA GLU A 21 14.93 -14.68 -18.33
C GLU A 21 14.00 -13.80 -17.49
N ALA A 22 14.32 -13.53 -16.23
CA ALA A 22 13.52 -12.67 -15.36
C ALA A 22 13.35 -11.25 -15.92
N LYS A 23 14.38 -10.69 -16.58
CA LYS A 23 14.32 -9.37 -17.23
C LYS A 23 13.25 -9.29 -18.33
N LYS A 24 12.91 -10.41 -18.99
CA LYS A 24 11.85 -10.44 -20.02
C LYS A 24 10.46 -10.19 -19.43
N TYR A 25 10.27 -10.55 -18.16
CA TYR A 25 9.01 -10.43 -17.43
C TYR A 25 8.90 -9.16 -16.59
N ASP A 26 9.81 -8.20 -16.80
CA ASP A 26 9.77 -6.92 -16.13
C ASP A 26 8.48 -6.17 -16.47
N HIS A 27 7.67 -5.87 -15.44
CA HIS A 27 6.38 -5.19 -15.60
C HIS A 27 6.53 -3.81 -16.24
N ARG A 28 7.70 -3.16 -16.12
CA ARG A 28 7.98 -1.87 -16.76
C ARG A 28 8.04 -2.00 -18.27
N LEU A 29 8.57 -3.12 -18.77
CA LEU A 29 8.67 -3.39 -20.19
C LEU A 29 7.34 -3.91 -20.73
N LEU A 30 6.75 -4.90 -20.05
CA LEU A 30 5.49 -5.52 -20.47
C LEU A 30 4.32 -4.55 -20.36
N GLY A 31 4.22 -3.78 -19.28
CA GLY A 31 3.12 -2.85 -19.06
C GLY A 31 3.08 -1.72 -20.08
N VAL A 32 4.25 -1.24 -20.53
CA VAL A 32 4.32 -0.25 -21.62
C VAL A 32 3.99 -0.90 -22.96
N LYS A 33 4.55 -2.07 -23.27
CA LYS A 33 4.28 -2.81 -24.53
C LYS A 33 2.81 -3.19 -24.70
N GLN A 34 2.11 -3.48 -23.60
CA GLN A 34 0.70 -3.85 -23.58
C GLN A 34 -0.24 -2.66 -23.35
N GLU A 35 0.28 -1.42 -23.37
CA GLU A 35 -0.51 -0.22 -23.16
C GLU A 35 -1.33 -0.25 -21.85
N LEU A 36 -0.73 -0.77 -20.78
CA LEU A 36 -1.36 -0.82 -19.46
C LEU A 36 -1.14 0.48 -18.70
N PHE A 37 0.10 0.98 -18.71
CA PHE A 37 0.49 2.18 -17.98
C PHE A 37 1.77 2.80 -18.56
N PHE A 38 2.00 4.07 -18.25
CA PHE A 38 3.26 4.75 -18.56
C PHE A 38 3.66 5.74 -17.46
N CYS A 39 4.94 6.09 -17.40
CA CYS A 39 5.47 7.13 -16.52
C CYS A 39 5.82 8.39 -17.33
N HIS A 40 5.63 9.56 -16.73
CA HIS A 40 5.99 10.84 -17.36
C HIS A 40 6.97 11.62 -16.46
N PRO A 41 8.01 12.28 -17.01
CA PRO A 41 8.97 13.06 -16.22
C PRO A 41 8.36 14.18 -15.37
N LEU A 42 7.19 14.70 -15.77
CA LEU A 42 6.45 15.71 -14.98
C LEU A 42 5.75 15.14 -13.74
N SER A 43 5.65 13.81 -13.60
CA SER A 43 5.05 13.15 -12.44
C SER A 43 5.87 11.90 -12.06
N PRO A 44 7.14 12.06 -11.64
CA PRO A 44 8.01 10.93 -11.34
C PRO A 44 7.45 10.12 -10.17
N GLY A 45 7.41 8.80 -10.30
CA GLY A 45 6.86 7.91 -9.28
C GLY A 45 5.33 7.95 -9.17
N SER A 46 4.63 8.56 -10.14
CA SER A 46 3.17 8.53 -10.26
C SER A 46 2.80 8.12 -11.69
N TRP A 47 2.25 6.92 -11.82
CA TRP A 47 2.02 6.29 -13.12
C TRP A 47 0.63 6.59 -13.67
N PHE A 48 0.56 6.80 -14.98
CA PHE A 48 -0.68 6.93 -15.72
C PHE A 48 -1.17 5.54 -16.10
N PHE A 49 -2.42 5.22 -15.78
CA PHE A 49 -3.06 3.99 -16.20
C PHE A 49 -3.86 4.25 -17.48
N LEU A 50 -3.55 3.49 -18.52
CA LEU A 50 -4.23 3.51 -19.81
C LEU A 50 -5.50 2.63 -19.75
N PRO A 51 -6.38 2.64 -20.76
CA PRO A 51 -7.65 1.92 -20.70
C PRO A 51 -7.52 0.42 -20.34
N HIS A 52 -6.50 -0.28 -20.85
CA HIS A 52 -6.27 -1.69 -20.51
C HIS A 52 -5.81 -1.88 -19.06
N GLY A 53 -4.90 -1.03 -18.56
CA GLY A 53 -4.51 -1.04 -17.15
C GLY A 53 -5.66 -0.68 -16.22
N GLY A 54 -6.51 0.27 -16.62
CA GLY A 54 -7.71 0.65 -15.89
C GLY A 54 -8.70 -0.50 -15.74
N ARG A 55 -8.86 -1.36 -16.76
CA ARG A 55 -9.72 -2.57 -16.66
C ARG A 55 -9.18 -3.54 -15.62
N ILE A 56 -7.87 -3.81 -15.63
CA ILE A 56 -7.23 -4.71 -14.65
C ILE A 56 -7.40 -4.12 -13.24
N TYR A 57 -7.09 -2.84 -13.08
CA TYR A 57 -7.23 -2.13 -11.81
C TYR A 57 -8.64 -2.22 -11.26
N ASN A 58 -9.65 -1.87 -12.07
CA ASN A 58 -11.05 -1.93 -11.66
C ASN A 58 -11.48 -3.34 -11.29
N LYS A 59 -11.01 -4.37 -12.02
CA LYS A 59 -11.35 -5.75 -11.71
C LYS A 59 -10.79 -6.20 -10.34
N LEU A 60 -9.55 -5.80 -10.03
CA LEU A 60 -8.93 -6.06 -8.73
C LEU A 60 -9.66 -5.30 -7.61
N MET A 61 -10.02 -4.04 -7.86
CA MET A 61 -10.79 -3.21 -6.92
C MET A 61 -12.18 -3.79 -6.64
N GLU A 62 -12.91 -4.22 -7.67
CA GLU A 62 -14.21 -4.89 -7.52
C GLU A 62 -14.09 -6.17 -6.69
N PHE A 63 -13.07 -6.99 -6.98
CA PHE A 63 -12.78 -8.21 -6.23
C PHE A 63 -12.57 -7.90 -4.75
N ILE A 64 -11.62 -7.03 -4.41
CA ILE A 64 -11.27 -6.79 -3.00
C ILE A 64 -12.42 -6.11 -2.24
N LYS A 65 -13.14 -5.18 -2.87
CA LYS A 65 -14.33 -4.56 -2.28
C LYS A 65 -15.44 -5.57 -1.98
N ALA A 66 -15.66 -6.53 -2.88
CA ALA A 66 -16.62 -7.60 -2.63
C ALA A 66 -16.20 -8.46 -1.42
N GLN A 67 -14.91 -8.80 -1.32
CA GLN A 67 -14.38 -9.57 -0.21
C GLN A 67 -14.46 -8.82 1.13
N TYR A 68 -14.22 -7.51 1.13
CA TYR A 68 -14.39 -6.65 2.30
C TYR A 68 -15.85 -6.60 2.77
N LYS A 69 -16.80 -6.46 1.84
CA LYS A 69 -18.23 -6.47 2.14
C LYS A 69 -18.67 -7.79 2.79
N GLU A 70 -18.23 -8.92 2.23
CA GLU A 70 -18.52 -10.25 2.77
C GLU A 70 -18.01 -10.45 4.20
N ARG A 71 -16.88 -9.80 4.53
CA ARG A 71 -16.23 -9.87 5.85
C ARG A 71 -16.66 -8.76 6.82
N GLY A 72 -17.67 -7.99 6.47
CA GLY A 72 -18.22 -6.94 7.34
C GLY A 72 -17.30 -5.72 7.51
N TYR A 73 -16.49 -5.41 6.50
CA TYR A 73 -15.80 -4.13 6.41
C TYR A 73 -16.71 -3.07 5.79
N HIS A 74 -16.60 -1.86 6.30
CA HIS A 74 -17.36 -0.71 5.83
C HIS A 74 -16.42 0.22 5.06
N GLU A 75 -16.70 0.39 3.77
CA GLU A 75 -15.97 1.35 2.94
C GLU A 75 -16.23 2.78 3.43
N VAL A 76 -15.16 3.54 3.60
CA VAL A 76 -15.19 4.94 4.02
C VAL A 76 -14.32 5.80 3.12
N PHE A 77 -14.57 7.11 3.14
CA PHE A 77 -13.79 8.10 2.41
C PHE A 77 -13.20 9.09 3.39
N SER A 78 -11.87 9.15 3.44
CA SER A 78 -11.12 10.11 4.25
C SER A 78 -10.43 11.17 3.38
N PRO A 79 -10.28 12.42 3.86
CA PRO A 79 -9.53 13.46 3.17
C PRO A 79 -8.13 13.03 2.72
N THR A 80 -7.61 13.65 1.66
CA THR A 80 -6.24 13.41 1.16
C THR A 80 -5.21 14.33 1.81
N MET A 81 -5.66 15.45 2.36
CA MET A 81 -4.82 16.52 2.90
C MET A 81 -5.27 16.84 4.32
N TYR A 82 -4.30 16.98 5.23
CA TYR A 82 -4.54 17.30 6.63
C TYR A 82 -3.55 18.36 7.12
N ASN A 83 -3.98 19.14 8.11
CA ASN A 83 -3.10 20.02 8.87
C ASN A 83 -2.05 19.18 9.60
N MET A 84 -0.83 19.72 9.74
CA MET A 84 0.30 19.04 10.36
C MET A 84 0.02 18.52 11.79
N GLN A 85 -0.87 19.18 12.53
CA GLN A 85 -1.28 18.80 13.88
C GLN A 85 -1.76 17.34 13.98
N LEU A 86 -2.42 16.80 12.93
CA LEU A 86 -2.86 15.40 12.93
C LEU A 86 -1.67 14.43 12.96
N TRP A 87 -0.62 14.74 12.21
CA TRP A 87 0.58 13.91 12.11
C TRP A 87 1.44 14.01 13.37
N GLU A 88 1.46 15.19 14.00
CA GLU A 88 2.10 15.40 15.30
C GLU A 88 1.38 14.61 16.40
N THR A 89 0.05 14.70 16.45
CA THR A 89 -0.79 14.02 17.45
C THR A 89 -0.70 12.50 17.32
N SER A 90 -0.63 11.99 16.09
CA SER A 90 -0.48 10.56 15.84
C SER A 90 0.96 10.04 15.99
N GLY A 91 1.94 10.92 16.25
CA GLY A 91 3.37 10.57 16.37
C GLY A 91 4.10 10.37 15.02
N HIS A 92 3.38 10.34 13.90
CA HIS A 92 3.97 10.10 12.57
C HIS A 92 4.87 11.24 12.10
N ALA A 93 4.65 12.48 12.57
CA ALA A 93 5.51 13.60 12.19
C ALA A 93 6.98 13.36 12.57
N ALA A 94 7.26 12.68 13.68
CA ALA A 94 8.63 12.41 14.12
C ALA A 94 9.38 11.45 13.16
N ASN A 95 8.68 10.47 12.58
CA ASN A 95 9.30 9.38 11.81
C ASN A 95 9.09 9.52 10.29
N TYR A 96 8.02 10.20 9.87
CA TYR A 96 7.60 10.25 8.47
C TYR A 96 7.63 11.65 7.84
N LYS A 97 7.85 12.75 8.59
CA LYS A 97 7.80 14.11 8.03
C LYS A 97 8.74 14.30 6.83
N GLU A 98 9.95 13.74 6.87
CA GLU A 98 10.90 13.78 5.73
C GLU A 98 10.38 13.08 4.48
N ASN A 99 9.55 12.04 4.66
CA ASN A 99 8.95 11.25 3.59
C ASN A 99 7.53 11.70 3.23
N MET A 100 7.10 12.89 3.68
CA MET A 100 5.78 13.46 3.36
C MET A 100 5.90 14.59 2.34
N PHE A 101 4.83 14.78 1.56
CA PHE A 101 4.66 16.01 0.79
C PHE A 101 3.99 17.05 1.68
N VAL A 102 4.77 18.05 2.09
CA VAL A 102 4.34 19.14 2.96
C VAL A 102 4.30 20.44 2.16
N PHE A 103 3.29 21.27 2.41
CA PHE A 103 3.12 22.57 1.78
C PHE A 103 2.37 23.52 2.71
N GLU A 104 2.53 24.83 2.48
CA GLU A 104 1.90 25.86 3.30
C GLU A 104 0.55 26.28 2.71
N VAL A 105 -0.48 26.36 3.57
CA VAL A 105 -1.80 26.90 3.24
C VAL A 105 -2.15 27.91 4.33
N GLU A 106 -2.33 29.18 3.96
CA GLU A 106 -2.72 30.26 4.90
C GLU A 106 -1.80 30.34 6.15
N LYS A 107 -0.48 30.22 5.96
CA LYS A 107 0.54 30.20 7.04
C LYS A 107 0.48 28.97 7.97
N GLN A 108 -0.21 27.91 7.57
CA GLN A 108 -0.24 26.63 8.28
C GLN A 108 0.40 25.53 7.42
N GLU A 109 1.15 24.63 8.05
CA GLU A 109 1.69 23.46 7.37
C GLU A 109 0.57 22.41 7.15
N PHE A 110 0.43 21.97 5.90
CA PHE A 110 -0.43 20.86 5.50
C PHE A 110 0.41 19.77 4.86
N GLY A 111 -0.07 18.54 4.94
CA GLY A 111 0.57 17.39 4.29
C GLY A 111 -0.43 16.53 3.53
N LEU A 112 0.01 15.97 2.40
CA LEU A 112 -0.69 14.84 1.79
C LEU A 112 -0.52 13.61 2.68
N LYS A 113 -1.59 12.83 2.87
CA LYS A 113 -1.57 11.65 3.74
C LYS A 113 -0.57 10.58 3.21
N PRO A 114 0.39 10.11 4.03
CA PRO A 114 1.25 8.97 3.69
C PRO A 114 0.62 7.60 4.06
N MET A 115 -0.49 7.63 4.80
CA MET A 115 -1.28 6.48 5.28
C MET A 115 -2.68 6.94 5.73
N ASN A 116 -3.64 6.02 5.84
CA ASN A 116 -5.01 6.38 6.23
C ASN A 116 -5.27 6.34 7.74
N CYS A 117 -4.40 5.71 8.54
CA CYS A 117 -4.64 5.37 9.96
C CYS A 117 -5.12 6.57 10.79
N PRO A 118 -4.44 7.75 10.79
CA PRO A 118 -4.87 8.89 11.60
C PRO A 118 -6.25 9.42 11.20
N GLY A 119 -6.58 9.37 9.90
CA GLY A 119 -7.91 9.73 9.41
C GLY A 119 -8.99 8.80 9.94
N HIS A 120 -8.71 7.49 10.01
CA HIS A 120 -9.66 6.50 10.54
C HIS A 120 -9.85 6.65 12.05
N CYS A 121 -8.81 7.05 12.78
CA CYS A 121 -8.94 7.41 14.21
C CYS A 121 -9.89 8.60 14.41
N LEU A 122 -9.79 9.65 13.59
CA LEU A 122 -10.75 10.78 13.64
C LEU A 122 -12.19 10.33 13.35
N MET A 123 -12.38 9.41 12.40
CA MET A 123 -13.70 8.84 12.09
C MET A 123 -14.25 8.00 13.24
N PHE A 124 -13.38 7.25 13.94
CA PHE A 124 -13.76 6.50 15.13
C PHE A 124 -14.19 7.46 16.25
N GLU A 125 -13.39 8.49 16.51
CA GLU A 125 -13.57 9.50 17.57
C GLU A 125 -14.77 10.42 17.34
N HIS A 126 -15.19 10.64 16.09
CA HIS A 126 -16.27 11.57 15.73
C HIS A 126 -17.56 11.39 16.56
N ARG A 127 -17.84 10.19 17.06
CA ARG A 127 -18.93 9.96 18.02
C ARG A 127 -18.57 8.90 19.06
N VAL A 128 -19.25 8.97 20.20
CA VAL A 128 -19.19 7.93 21.24
C VAL A 128 -19.60 6.57 20.65
N ARG A 129 -18.81 5.54 20.97
CA ARG A 129 -18.99 4.17 20.48
C ARG A 129 -19.42 3.23 21.59
N SER A 130 -20.36 2.34 21.28
CA SER A 130 -20.75 1.26 22.20
C SER A 130 -19.84 0.05 21.98
N TYR A 131 -19.52 -0.70 23.04
CA TYR A 131 -18.79 -1.96 22.92
C TYR A 131 -19.50 -2.98 22.00
N ARG A 132 -20.82 -2.84 21.80
CA ARG A 132 -21.63 -3.70 20.91
C ARG A 132 -21.38 -3.42 19.43
N GLU A 133 -20.83 -2.26 19.09
CA GLU A 133 -20.45 -1.91 17.72
C GLU A 133 -19.08 -2.50 17.34
N LEU A 134 -18.35 -3.09 18.29
CA LEU A 134 -17.03 -3.67 18.07
C LEU A 134 -17.12 -5.18 17.77
N PRO A 135 -16.39 -5.69 16.76
CA PRO A 135 -15.33 -5.02 16.00
C PRO A 135 -15.88 -4.09 14.89
N LEU A 136 -15.38 -2.86 14.82
CA LEU A 136 -15.65 -1.94 13.73
C LEU A 136 -14.50 -2.01 12.72
N ARG A 137 -14.80 -2.34 11.48
CA ARG A 137 -13.81 -2.49 10.41
C ARG A 137 -14.02 -1.43 9.34
N LEU A 138 -13.09 -0.49 9.21
CA LEU A 138 -13.14 0.58 8.20
C LEU A 138 -12.17 0.24 7.08
N ALA A 139 -12.66 0.16 5.84
CA ALA A 139 -11.84 -0.03 4.65
C ALA A 139 -11.78 1.27 3.84
N ASP A 140 -10.60 1.64 3.34
CA ASP A 140 -10.38 2.89 2.63
C ASP A 140 -9.43 2.67 1.47
N PHE A 141 -9.88 3.12 0.30
CA PHE A 141 -9.13 3.05 -0.95
C PHE A 141 -8.68 4.44 -1.38
N GLY A 142 -8.40 5.32 -0.42
CA GLY A 142 -7.91 6.65 -0.64
C GLY A 142 -6.51 6.66 -1.26
N VAL A 143 -6.24 7.68 -2.08
CA VAL A 143 -4.92 7.89 -2.65
C VAL A 143 -3.96 8.37 -1.57
N LEU A 144 -2.80 7.72 -1.50
CA LEU A 144 -1.71 8.02 -0.57
C LEU A 144 -0.49 8.58 -1.30
N HIS A 145 0.28 9.41 -0.60
CA HIS A 145 1.50 9.98 -1.12
C HIS A 145 2.67 9.85 -0.15
N ARG A 146 3.80 9.33 -0.64
CA ARG A 146 5.08 9.29 0.10
C ARG A 146 6.17 9.93 -0.76
N ASN A 147 6.93 10.85 -0.20
CA ASN A 147 8.02 11.54 -0.88
C ASN A 147 9.28 10.66 -0.93
N GLU A 148 9.17 9.53 -1.62
CA GLU A 148 10.28 8.61 -1.85
C GLU A 148 11.42 9.31 -2.63
N ALA A 149 12.66 8.99 -2.26
CA ALA A 149 13.85 9.47 -2.95
C ALA A 149 13.79 9.10 -4.45
N SER A 150 14.12 10.05 -5.33
CA SER A 150 13.99 9.87 -6.78
C SER A 150 14.78 8.67 -7.32
N GLY A 151 15.95 8.40 -6.74
CA GLY A 151 16.79 7.24 -7.09
C GLY A 151 16.25 5.88 -6.63
N ALA A 152 15.26 5.85 -5.74
CA ALA A 152 14.64 4.60 -5.25
C ALA A 152 13.41 4.20 -6.07
N LEU A 153 12.85 5.10 -6.89
CA LEU A 153 11.64 4.86 -7.65
C LEU A 153 11.86 3.76 -8.70
N THR A 154 11.01 2.73 -8.67
CA THR A 154 11.16 1.56 -9.54
C THR A 154 9.80 1.07 -10.00
N GLY A 155 9.44 1.35 -11.26
CA GLY A 155 8.19 0.83 -11.83
C GLY A 155 6.96 1.15 -10.96
N LEU A 156 6.03 0.20 -10.86
CA LEU A 156 4.92 0.21 -9.90
C LEU A 156 5.27 -0.38 -8.51
N THR A 157 6.50 -0.86 -8.26
CA THR A 157 6.86 -1.49 -6.98
C THR A 157 7.30 -0.48 -5.92
N ARG A 158 7.89 0.65 -6.34
CA ARG A 158 8.23 1.77 -5.45
C ARG A 158 7.86 3.10 -6.11
N VAL A 159 6.82 3.73 -5.59
CA VAL A 159 6.12 4.87 -6.18
C VAL A 159 5.85 5.96 -5.13
N ARG A 160 5.64 7.19 -5.59
CA ARG A 160 5.26 8.32 -4.74
C ARG A 160 3.76 8.42 -4.52
N ARG A 161 2.96 8.01 -5.50
CA ARG A 161 1.50 7.94 -5.44
C ARG A 161 1.06 6.49 -5.51
N PHE A 162 0.28 6.04 -4.55
CA PHE A 162 -0.27 4.69 -4.52
C PHE A 162 -1.64 4.67 -3.87
N GLN A 163 -2.32 3.54 -4.02
CA GLN A 163 -3.60 3.27 -3.39
C GLN A 163 -3.50 1.86 -2.81
N GLN A 164 -3.78 1.76 -1.52
CA GLN A 164 -3.80 0.48 -0.83
C GLN A 164 -5.25 0.04 -0.68
N ASP A 165 -5.46 -1.26 -0.64
CA ASP A 165 -6.63 -1.89 -0.05
C ASP A 165 -6.56 -1.78 1.48
N ASP A 166 -6.45 -0.56 1.99
CA ASP A 166 -6.17 -0.31 3.41
C ASP A 166 -7.41 -0.53 4.28
N ALA A 167 -7.20 -1.02 5.49
CA ALA A 167 -8.28 -1.17 6.45
C ALA A 167 -7.79 -1.13 7.90
N HIS A 168 -8.61 -0.53 8.76
CA HIS A 168 -8.36 -0.44 10.20
C HIS A 168 -9.49 -1.08 10.97
N ILE A 169 -9.13 -2.00 11.87
CA ILE A 169 -10.07 -2.70 12.75
C ILE A 169 -9.95 -2.14 14.15
N PHE A 170 -11.01 -1.50 14.61
CA PHE A 170 -11.16 -1.11 16.01
C PHE A 170 -11.90 -2.24 16.72
N CYS A 171 -11.21 -2.91 17.64
CA CYS A 171 -11.76 -4.05 18.37
C CYS A 171 -11.39 -3.98 19.86
N ARG A 172 -12.08 -4.79 20.67
CA ARG A 172 -11.69 -5.00 22.07
C ARG A 172 -10.45 -5.87 22.12
N GLU A 173 -9.68 -5.75 23.19
CA GLU A 173 -8.49 -6.57 23.41
C GLU A 173 -8.79 -8.08 23.32
N SER A 174 -9.93 -8.52 23.86
CA SER A 174 -10.36 -9.91 23.79
C SER A 174 -10.69 -10.41 22.37
N GLN A 175 -10.88 -9.50 21.41
CA GLN A 175 -11.19 -9.81 20.01
C GLN A 175 -9.94 -9.81 19.12
N ILE A 176 -8.79 -9.31 19.60
CA ILE A 176 -7.57 -9.15 18.77
C ILE A 176 -7.18 -10.46 18.10
N LYS A 177 -7.15 -11.56 18.85
CA LYS A 177 -6.76 -12.87 18.31
C LYS A 177 -7.67 -13.30 17.16
N ASP A 178 -8.98 -13.19 17.34
CA ASP A 178 -9.97 -13.62 16.34
C ASP A 178 -9.90 -12.73 15.09
N GLU A 179 -9.73 -11.41 15.26
CA GLU A 179 -9.58 -10.48 14.14
C GLU A 179 -8.29 -10.71 13.35
N VAL A 180 -7.17 -10.97 14.04
CA VAL A 180 -5.90 -11.30 13.37
C VAL A 180 -6.02 -12.61 12.60
N MET A 181 -6.63 -13.65 13.18
CA MET A 181 -6.86 -14.91 12.48
C MET A 181 -7.76 -14.71 11.24
N GLY A 182 -8.84 -13.94 11.35
CA GLY A 182 -9.71 -13.62 10.22
C GLY A 182 -8.98 -12.87 9.09
N VAL A 183 -8.06 -11.96 9.42
CA VAL A 183 -7.22 -11.29 8.42
C VAL A 183 -6.25 -12.26 7.75
N LEU A 184 -5.61 -13.15 8.51
CA LEU A 184 -4.70 -14.16 7.94
C LEU A 184 -5.44 -15.14 7.01
N GLU A 185 -6.64 -15.57 7.39
CA GLU A 185 -7.51 -16.38 6.53
C GLU A 185 -7.91 -15.64 5.26
N PHE A 186 -8.20 -14.34 5.37
CA PHE A 186 -8.51 -13.50 4.22
C PHE A 186 -7.32 -13.35 3.27
N ILE A 187 -6.12 -13.10 3.79
CA ILE A 187 -4.88 -13.06 3.00
C ILE A 187 -4.68 -14.39 2.27
N ASN A 188 -4.80 -15.52 2.99
CA ASN A 188 -4.68 -16.85 2.40
C ASN A 188 -5.70 -17.08 1.27
N TYR A 189 -6.96 -16.71 1.50
CA TYR A 189 -8.01 -16.82 0.48
C TYR A 189 -7.66 -16.02 -0.79
N ALA A 190 -7.27 -14.76 -0.63
CA ALA A 190 -6.93 -13.90 -1.76
C ALA A 190 -5.70 -14.44 -2.51
N TYR A 191 -4.65 -14.85 -1.80
CA TYR A 191 -3.42 -15.34 -2.41
C TYR A 191 -3.64 -16.66 -3.16
N ASN A 192 -4.48 -17.56 -2.63
CA ASN A 192 -4.84 -18.80 -3.32
C ASN A 192 -5.59 -18.55 -4.64
N ILE A 193 -6.44 -17.53 -4.72
CA ILE A 193 -7.11 -17.16 -5.97
C ILE A 193 -6.10 -16.72 -7.05
N PHE A 194 -5.06 -15.99 -6.66
CA PHE A 194 -4.01 -15.56 -7.57
C PHE A 194 -2.88 -16.59 -7.77
N GLY A 195 -2.95 -17.73 -7.09
CA GLY A 195 -1.93 -18.78 -7.16
C GLY A 195 -0.59 -18.38 -6.52
N PHE A 196 -0.60 -17.46 -5.56
CA PHE A 196 0.61 -17.00 -4.87
C PHE A 196 0.92 -17.84 -3.63
N THR A 197 2.20 -18.17 -3.46
CA THR A 197 2.75 -18.71 -2.21
C THR A 197 3.40 -17.59 -1.40
N TYR A 198 3.32 -17.65 -0.08
CA TYR A 198 3.89 -16.61 0.79
C TYR A 198 4.49 -17.18 2.07
N GLU A 199 5.36 -16.39 2.69
CA GLU A 199 5.93 -16.63 4.02
C GLU A 199 5.51 -15.51 4.96
N LEU A 200 5.26 -15.84 6.23
CA LEU A 200 4.93 -14.86 7.26
C LEU A 200 6.17 -14.51 8.09
N LYS A 201 6.37 -13.21 8.33
CA LYS A 201 7.43 -12.69 9.21
C LYS A 201 6.81 -11.73 10.22
N LEU A 202 7.16 -11.90 11.49
CA LEU A 202 6.75 -11.00 12.56
C LEU A 202 7.83 -9.93 12.78
N SER A 203 7.45 -8.66 12.65
CA SER A 203 8.31 -7.55 13.05
C SER A 203 8.04 -7.18 14.50
N THR A 204 9.06 -7.25 15.36
CA THR A 204 8.94 -6.95 16.81
C THR A 204 9.29 -5.50 17.17
N VAL A 205 9.76 -4.71 16.19
CA VAL A 205 10.01 -3.28 16.34
C VAL A 205 9.26 -2.57 15.22
N CYS A 206 8.25 -1.80 15.57
CA CYS A 206 7.58 -0.89 14.65
C CYS A 206 8.32 0.44 14.67
N ILE A 207 8.77 0.91 13.51
CA ILE A 207 9.40 2.22 13.29
C ILE A 207 8.29 3.23 12.99
#